data_AF-A0A7S1DIY2-F1
#
_entry.id   AF-A0A7S1DIY2-F1
#
_cell.length_a   1.000
_cell.length_b   1.000
_cell.length_c   1.000
_cell.angle_alpha   90.00
_cell.angle_beta   90.00
_cell.angle_gamma   90.00
#
_symmetry.space_group_name_H-M   'P 1'
#
loop_
_entity.id
_entity.type
_entity.pdbx_description
1 polymer ?
#
loop_
_entity_poly.entity_id
_entity_poly.type
_entity_poly.pdbx_seq_one_letter_code
_entity_poly.pdbx_strand_id
1 'polypeptide(L)'
;GKMAPIFQKKSGGSRWTHKEAEGLLEWQSEGFRATPKVAGFDVDGTIIRTKSGAPFPKDANDWQLIQETKLRRALQDLVDSGHCLVFISNQAGIPRKVSVQGLQQKVQNIQARLGLPIAYLAAYKTNILRKPV
;
A
#
# COMPACT_ATOMS: atom_id res chain seq x y z
N GLY A 1 21.39 2.40 13.62
CA GLY A 1 20.61 1.26 13.09
C GLY A 1 20.60 1.30 11.58
N LYS A 2 20.69 0.15 10.90
CA LYS A 2 20.59 0.11 9.42
C LYS A 2 19.16 0.46 9.01
N MET A 3 18.99 1.53 8.24
CA MET A 3 17.72 1.89 7.61
C MET A 3 17.25 0.75 6.70
N ALA A 4 15.95 0.43 6.74
CA ALA A 4 15.37 -0.56 5.83
C ALA A 4 15.59 -0.12 4.37
N PRO A 5 15.84 -1.06 3.43
CA PRO A 5 16.16 -0.74 2.03
C PRO A 5 15.13 0.15 1.32
N ILE A 6 13.88 0.14 1.78
CA ILE A 6 12.80 0.99 1.28
C ILE A 6 13.04 2.49 1.52
N PHE A 7 13.87 2.85 2.51
CA PHE A 7 14.14 4.24 2.87
C PHE A 7 15.43 4.80 2.26
N GLN A 8 16.14 4.02 1.44
CA GLN A 8 17.36 4.50 0.76
C GLN A 8 16.99 5.33 -0.46
N LYS A 9 17.60 6.53 -0.61
CA LYS A 9 17.43 7.44 -1.75
C LYS A 9 17.85 6.73 -3.05
N LYS A 10 16.89 6.30 -3.87
CA LYS A 10 17.08 6.02 -5.30
C LYS A 10 15.96 6.69 -6.08
N SER A 11 16.32 7.67 -6.91
CA SER A 11 15.44 8.31 -7.89
C SER A 11 15.31 7.43 -9.14
N GLY A 12 14.63 6.28 -9.00
CA GLY A 12 14.25 5.42 -10.11
C GLY A 12 12.73 5.39 -10.25
N GLY A 13 12.24 5.02 -11.43
CA GLY A 13 10.82 4.81 -11.69
C GLY A 13 10.18 3.80 -10.72
N SER A 14 8.88 3.59 -10.88
CA SER A 14 8.11 2.73 -9.99
C SER A 14 8.64 1.28 -9.93
N ARG A 15 8.63 0.64 -8.75
CA ARG A 15 9.26 -0.68 -8.55
C ARG A 15 8.48 -1.56 -7.57
N TRP A 16 8.25 -2.80 -7.99
CA TRP A 16 7.88 -3.90 -7.10
C TRP A 16 9.11 -4.63 -6.58
N THR A 17 9.07 -5.09 -5.33
CA THR A 17 10.06 -5.99 -4.75
C THR A 17 9.34 -7.11 -4.01
N HIS A 18 9.63 -8.35 -4.39
CA HIS A 18 9.04 -9.53 -3.78
C HIS A 18 10.08 -10.24 -2.94
N LYS A 19 9.91 -10.19 -1.61
CA LYS A 19 10.80 -10.83 -0.65
C LYS A 19 10.17 -12.13 -0.16
N GLU A 20 10.28 -13.15 -1.00
CA GLU A 20 9.59 -14.42 -0.80
C GLU A 20 9.91 -15.10 0.53
N ALA A 21 11.20 -15.12 0.91
CA ALA A 21 11.65 -15.70 2.17
C ALA A 21 10.95 -15.05 3.37
N GLU A 22 10.88 -13.71 3.37
CA GLU A 22 10.26 -12.89 4.41
C GLU A 22 8.73 -12.89 4.36
N GLY A 23 8.12 -13.29 3.25
CA GLY A 23 6.67 -13.21 3.09
C GLY A 23 6.16 -11.78 2.94
N LEU A 24 6.94 -10.93 2.29
CA LEU A 24 6.68 -9.49 2.12
C LEU A 24 6.68 -9.10 0.64
N LEU A 25 5.69 -8.33 0.23
CA LEU A 25 5.63 -7.68 -1.07
C LEU A 25 5.67 -6.16 -0.87
N GLU A 26 6.55 -5.49 -1.59
CA GLU A 26 6.78 -4.05 -1.46
C GLU A 26 6.56 -3.36 -2.82
N TRP A 27 5.92 -2.20 -2.78
CA TRP A 27 5.79 -1.29 -3.91
C TRP A 27 6.30 0.08 -3.52
N GLN A 28 7.02 0.72 -4.44
CA GLN A 28 7.35 2.13 -4.39
C GLN A 28 6.92 2.74 -5.71
N SER A 29 5.99 3.70 -5.65
CA SER A 29 5.60 4.42 -6.85
C SER A 29 6.71 5.35 -7.30
N GLU A 30 6.66 5.76 -8.57
CA GLU A 30 7.50 6.86 -9.04
C GLU A 30 7.27 8.12 -8.18
N GLY A 31 8.34 8.89 -7.97
CA GLY A 31 8.31 10.10 -7.15
C GLY A 31 8.27 9.84 -5.64
N PHE A 32 8.12 8.58 -5.18
CA PHE A 32 8.17 8.28 -3.76
C PHE A 32 9.57 8.61 -3.20
N ARG A 33 9.59 9.36 -2.10
CA ARG A 33 10.82 9.66 -1.36
C ARG A 33 10.58 9.42 0.11
N ALA A 34 11.42 8.60 0.72
CA ALA A 34 11.44 8.45 2.16
C ALA A 34 11.78 9.77 2.83
N THR A 35 11.00 10.16 3.84
CA THR A 35 11.25 11.34 4.67
C THR A 35 11.31 10.92 6.15
N PRO A 36 11.84 11.78 7.04
CA PRO A 36 11.80 11.52 8.48
C PRO A 36 10.38 11.45 9.07
N LYS A 37 9.37 11.97 8.35
CA LYS A 37 7.97 11.97 8.77
C LYS A 37 7.18 10.96 7.95
N VAL A 38 6.73 9.88 8.59
CA VAL A 38 5.98 8.82 7.90
C VAL A 38 4.52 8.88 8.32
N ALA A 39 3.61 8.99 7.35
CA ALA A 39 2.19 8.76 7.57
C ALA A 39 1.84 7.34 7.10
N GLY A 40 1.69 6.44 8.08
CA GLY A 40 1.39 5.03 7.88
C GLY A 40 -0.11 4.73 7.96
N PHE A 41 -0.67 4.03 6.98
CA PHE A 41 -2.10 3.69 6.94
C PHE A 41 -2.34 2.21 6.72
N ASP A 42 -3.38 1.67 7.36
CA ASP A 42 -4.02 0.45 6.87
C ASP A 42 -4.71 0.71 5.52
N VAL A 43 -5.09 -0.34 4.79
CA VAL A 43 -5.62 -0.22 3.43
C VAL A 43 -7.09 -0.59 3.38
N ASP A 44 -7.43 -1.83 3.71
CA ASP A 44 -8.80 -2.32 3.67
C ASP A 44 -9.59 -1.76 4.86
N GLY A 45 -10.64 -0.98 4.61
CA GLY A 45 -11.41 -0.27 5.64
C GLY A 45 -10.89 1.12 5.99
N THR A 46 -9.72 1.51 5.48
CA THR A 46 -9.11 2.84 5.73
C THR A 46 -8.93 3.65 4.44
N ILE A 47 -8.19 3.14 3.46
CA ILE A 47 -8.00 3.78 2.15
C ILE A 47 -9.12 3.36 1.20
N ILE A 48 -9.47 2.07 1.22
CA ILE A 48 -10.50 1.49 0.35
C ILE A 48 -11.58 0.78 1.16
N ARG A 49 -12.77 0.68 0.57
CA ARG A 49 -13.84 -0.23 0.99
C ARG A 49 -14.32 -1.02 -0.22
N THR A 50 -15.08 -2.08 0.00
CA THR A 50 -15.73 -2.80 -1.11
C THR A 50 -16.68 -1.87 -1.85
N LYS A 51 -16.73 -2.00 -3.17
CA LYS A 51 -17.71 -1.28 -3.99
C LYS A 51 -19.11 -1.85 -3.78
N SER A 52 -19.17 -3.17 -3.59
CA SER A 52 -20.39 -3.95 -3.36
C SER A 52 -21.02 -3.75 -1.97
N GLY A 53 -20.28 -3.19 -1.01
CA GLY A 53 -20.71 -3.09 0.39
C GLY A 53 -20.58 -4.39 1.21
N ALA A 54 -20.09 -5.47 0.60
CA ALA A 54 -19.82 -6.72 1.30
C ALA A 54 -18.63 -6.57 2.28
N PRO A 55 -18.57 -7.39 3.36
CA PRO A 55 -17.44 -7.36 4.28
C PRO A 55 -16.12 -7.83 3.64
N PHE A 56 -16.19 -8.61 2.56
CA PHE A 56 -15.03 -9.08 1.80
C PHE A 56 -15.23 -8.81 0.29
N PRO A 57 -14.16 -8.50 -0.46
CA PRO A 57 -14.27 -8.21 -1.89
C PRO A 57 -14.71 -9.47 -2.66
N LYS A 58 -15.66 -9.29 -3.59
CA LYS A 58 -16.16 -10.36 -4.47
C LYS A 58 -15.16 -10.73 -5.58
N ASP A 59 -14.40 -9.76 -6.04
CA ASP A 59 -13.37 -9.91 -7.07
C ASP A 59 -12.27 -8.83 -6.92
N ALA A 60 -11.27 -8.85 -7.80
CA ALA A 60 -10.13 -7.94 -7.76
C ALA A 60 -10.49 -6.45 -7.98
N ASN A 61 -11.66 -6.18 -8.58
CA ASN A 61 -12.17 -4.85 -8.88
C ASN A 61 -13.22 -4.37 -7.87
N ASP A 62 -13.61 -5.21 -6.90
CA ASP A 62 -14.57 -4.86 -5.85
C ASP A 62 -13.93 -3.98 -4.76
N TRP A 63 -13.51 -2.79 -5.15
CA TRP A 63 -13.00 -1.77 -4.25
C TRP A 63 -13.34 -0.37 -4.76
N GLN A 64 -13.38 0.59 -3.83
CA GLN A 64 -13.50 2.02 -4.09
C GLN A 64 -12.79 2.79 -2.98
N LEU A 65 -12.29 3.99 -3.28
CA LEU A 65 -11.71 4.86 -2.25
C LEU A 65 -12.79 5.29 -1.24
N ILE A 66 -12.46 5.29 0.04
CA ILE A 66 -13.37 5.79 1.08
C ILE A 66 -13.43 7.32 0.97
N GLN A 67 -14.64 7.87 0.87
CA GLN A 67 -14.89 9.33 0.81
C GLN A 67 -13.86 10.04 -0.09
N GLU A 68 -13.72 9.57 -1.32
CA GLU A 68 -12.57 9.83 -2.22
C GLU A 68 -12.02 11.25 -2.16
N THR A 69 -12.87 12.28 -2.34
CA THR A 69 -12.44 13.68 -2.31
C THR A 69 -11.80 14.09 -0.99
N LYS A 70 -12.41 13.68 0.14
CA LYS A 70 -11.90 14.00 1.48
C LYS A 70 -10.60 13.24 1.77
N LEU A 71 -10.53 11.97 1.40
CA LEU A 71 -9.34 11.15 1.57
C LEU A 71 -8.16 11.72 0.78
N ARG A 72 -8.34 12.02 -0.51
CA ARG A 72 -7.28 12.58 -1.35
C ARG A 72 -6.77 13.91 -0.81
N ARG A 73 -7.67 14.80 -0.36
CA ARG A 73 -7.29 16.06 0.27
C ARG A 73 -6.45 15.82 1.54
N ALA A 74 -6.91 14.97 2.45
CA ALA A 74 -6.18 14.69 3.68
C ALA A 74 -4.78 14.08 3.43
N LEU A 75 -4.65 13.20 2.43
CA LEU A 75 -3.36 12.63 2.05
C LEU A 75 -2.45 13.68 1.39
N GLN A 76 -2.98 14.59 0.59
CA GLN A 76 -2.22 15.70 0.02
C GLN A 76 -1.69 16.63 1.12
N ASP A 77 -2.53 17.02 2.08
CA ASP A 77 -2.13 17.88 3.21
C ASP A 77 -0.97 17.25 4.02
N LEU A 78 -0.93 15.93 4.13
CA LEU A 78 0.18 15.20 4.76
C LEU A 78 1.46 15.27 3.93
N VAL A 79 1.36 15.10 2.61
CA VAL A 79 2.50 15.25 1.69
C VAL A 79 3.06 16.67 1.75
N ASP A 80 2.18 17.68 1.71
CA ASP A 80 2.56 19.10 1.74
C ASP A 80 3.21 19.49 3.08
N SER A 81 2.83 18.84 4.17
CA SER A 81 3.47 18.98 5.49
C SER A 81 4.76 18.15 5.67
N GLY A 82 5.23 17.49 4.60
CA GLY A 82 6.51 16.79 4.52
C GLY A 82 6.46 15.31 4.88
N HIS A 83 5.28 14.71 4.98
CA HIS A 83 5.15 13.28 5.23
C HIS A 83 5.29 12.46 3.94
N CYS A 84 5.98 11.32 4.02
CA CYS A 84 5.83 10.28 3.00
C CYS A 84 4.67 9.35 3.37
N LEU A 85 3.92 8.90 2.36
CA LEU A 85 2.77 8.02 2.55
C LEU A 85 3.19 6.54 2.46
N VAL A 86 2.91 5.77 3.49
CA VAL A 86 3.20 4.32 3.54
C VAL A 86 1.93 3.56 3.84
N PHE A 87 1.52 2.69 2.93
CA PHE A 87 0.35 1.83 3.08
C PHE A 87 0.79 0.44 3.51
N ILE A 88 0.15 -0.11 4.54
CA ILE A 88 0.54 -1.38 5.14
C ILE A 88 -0.68 -2.28 5.21
N SER A 89 -0.61 -3.48 4.66
CA SER A 89 -1.74 -4.42 4.60
C SER A 89 -1.34 -5.85 4.96
N ASN A 90 -2.28 -6.57 5.58
CA ASN A 90 -2.16 -8.00 5.87
C ASN A 90 -2.87 -8.78 4.76
N GLN A 91 -2.12 -9.50 3.92
CA GLN A 91 -2.63 -10.21 2.73
C GLN A 91 -2.48 -11.73 2.85
N ALA A 92 -3.06 -12.32 3.90
CA ALA A 92 -2.99 -13.76 4.19
C ALA A 92 -3.57 -14.67 3.09
N GLY A 93 -4.32 -14.10 2.14
CA GLY A 93 -4.86 -14.81 0.99
C GLY A 93 -3.83 -15.10 -0.10
N ILE A 94 -2.64 -14.48 -0.09
CA ILE A 94 -1.64 -14.68 -1.14
C ILE A 94 -0.80 -15.95 -0.89
N PRO A 95 -0.51 -16.76 -1.93
CA PRO A 95 -1.02 -16.66 -3.31
C PRO A 95 -2.33 -17.44 -3.55
N ARG A 96 -2.89 -18.09 -2.51
CA ARG A 96 -3.97 -19.10 -2.67
C ARG A 96 -5.32 -18.52 -3.13
N LYS A 97 -5.75 -17.39 -2.58
CA LYS A 97 -7.04 -16.74 -2.86
C LYS A 97 -6.89 -15.50 -3.73
N VAL A 98 -5.71 -14.88 -3.72
CA VAL A 98 -5.38 -13.68 -4.49
C VAL A 98 -4.01 -13.90 -5.11
N SER A 99 -3.88 -13.69 -6.41
CA SER A 99 -2.58 -13.76 -7.08
C SER A 99 -1.73 -12.53 -6.77
N VAL A 100 -0.40 -12.70 -6.76
CA VAL A 100 0.53 -11.57 -6.58
C VAL A 100 0.27 -10.49 -7.63
N GLN A 101 0.14 -10.87 -8.90
CA GLN A 101 -0.16 -9.95 -10.00
C GLN A 101 -1.48 -9.20 -9.81
N GLY A 102 -2.53 -9.88 -9.35
CA GLY A 102 -3.83 -9.25 -9.08
C GLY A 102 -3.74 -8.20 -7.97
N LEU A 103 -3.01 -8.49 -6.90
CA LEU A 103 -2.74 -7.50 -5.86
C LEU A 103 -1.92 -6.33 -6.41
N GLN A 104 -0.87 -6.61 -7.19
CA GLN A 104 -0.01 -5.57 -7.76
C GLN A 104 -0.81 -4.58 -8.61
N GLN A 105 -1.66 -5.10 -9.51
CA GLN A 105 -2.53 -4.27 -10.34
C GLN A 105 -3.52 -3.46 -9.50
N LYS A 106 -4.13 -4.06 -8.47
CA LYS A 106 -5.03 -3.35 -7.55
C LYS A 106 -4.33 -2.17 -6.87
N VAL A 107 -3.12 -2.38 -6.34
CA VAL A 107 -2.33 -1.34 -5.66
C VAL A 107 -1.94 -0.21 -6.62
N GLN A 108 -1.53 -0.55 -7.84
CA GLN A 108 -1.22 0.44 -8.88
C GLN A 108 -2.45 1.27 -9.26
N ASN A 109 -3.63 0.63 -9.41
CA ASN A 109 -4.87 1.34 -9.70
C ASN A 109 -5.29 2.27 -8.55
N ILE A 110 -5.13 1.85 -7.30
CA ILE A 110 -5.35 2.70 -6.11
C ILE A 110 -4.41 3.90 -6.13
N GLN A 111 -3.11 3.67 -6.35
CA GLN A 111 -2.11 4.73 -6.40
C GLN A 111 -2.39 5.74 -7.52
N ALA A 112 -2.72 5.26 -8.72
CA ALA A 112 -3.10 6.10 -9.85
C ALA A 112 -4.35 6.94 -9.55
N ARG A 113 -5.35 6.35 -8.88
CA ARG A 113 -6.59 7.05 -8.50
C ARG A 113 -6.35 8.12 -7.43
N LEU A 114 -5.44 7.87 -6.48
CA LEU A 114 -5.03 8.87 -5.50
C LEU A 114 -4.24 10.01 -6.17
N GLY A 115 -3.36 9.68 -7.12
CA GLY A 115 -2.49 10.64 -7.80
C GLY A 115 -1.34 11.13 -6.91
N LEU A 116 -0.96 10.34 -5.90
CA LEU A 116 0.08 10.69 -4.93
C LEU A 116 1.18 9.62 -4.91
N PRO A 117 2.45 10.01 -4.63
CA PRO A 117 3.51 9.04 -4.40
C PRO A 117 3.28 8.25 -3.12
N ILE A 118 3.35 6.92 -3.19
CA ILE A 118 3.19 6.02 -2.03
C ILE A 118 4.25 4.94 -2.02
N ALA A 119 4.53 4.42 -0.82
CA ALA A 119 5.04 3.07 -0.64
C ALA A 119 3.91 2.16 -0.15
N TYR A 120 3.93 0.90 -0.54
CA TYR A 120 2.99 -0.12 -0.06
C TYR A 120 3.73 -1.38 0.39
N LEU A 121 3.31 -1.92 1.53
CA LEU A 121 3.89 -3.08 2.20
C LEU A 121 2.78 -4.11 2.47
N ALA A 122 2.87 -5.30 1.89
CA ALA A 122 1.95 -6.40 2.14
C ALA A 122 2.65 -7.61 2.76
N ALA A 123 2.33 -7.88 4.03
CA ALA A 123 2.73 -9.12 4.69
C ALA A 123 1.72 -10.23 4.36
N TYR A 124 2.18 -11.33 3.78
CA TYR A 124 1.32 -12.44 3.37
C TYR A 124 1.65 -13.78 4.04
N LYS A 125 2.72 -13.85 4.85
CA LYS A 125 2.98 -14.96 5.77
C LYS A 125 2.57 -14.60 7.20
N THR A 126 2.30 -15.61 8.01
CA THR A 126 2.11 -15.45 9.46
C THR A 126 3.48 -15.38 10.13
N ASN A 127 4.00 -14.17 10.33
CA ASN A 127 5.28 -13.93 10.99
C ASN A 127 5.31 -12.52 11.60
N ILE A 128 6.49 -12.08 12.05
CA ILE A 128 6.70 -10.77 12.70
C ILE A 128 6.33 -9.56 11.83
N LEU A 129 6.23 -9.72 10.51
CA LEU A 129 5.87 -8.64 9.58
C LEU A 129 4.35 -8.46 9.45
N ARG A 130 3.58 -9.43 9.93
CA ARG A 130 2.12 -9.32 10.00
C ARG A 130 1.76 -8.30 11.08
N LYS A 131 0.99 -7.27 10.71
CA LYS A 131 0.48 -6.30 11.69
C LYS A 131 -0.33 -7.02 12.78
N PRO A 132 -0.22 -6.61 14.06
CA PRO A 132 -1.14 -7.08 15.09
C PRO A 132 -2.57 -6.73 14.68
N VAL A 133 -3.49 -7.65 14.94
CA VAL A 133 -4.93 -7.48 14.73
C VAL A 133 -5.62 -7.16 16.04
#